data_AF-A0A936VBB5-F1
#
_entry.id   AF-A0A936VBB5-F1
#
_cell.length_a   1.000
_cell.length_b   1.000
_cell.length_c   1.000
_cell.angle_alpha   90.00
_cell.angle_beta   90.00
_cell.angle_gamma   90.00
#
_symmetry.space_group_name_H-M   'P 1'
#
loop_
_entity.id
_entity.type
_entity.pdbx_description
1 polymer ?
#
loop_
_entity_poly.entity_id
_entity_poly.type
_entity_poly.pdbx_seq_one_letter_code
_entity_poly.pdbx_strand_id
1 'polypeptide(L)'
;MFYALGWLFVLALLALWSLGAWALHAIAAWTVAHAGALAGGSGVAQGLRVPDWLAPWVPPEFASALDSMAAALGPAIETLLGWAPALEGGLSVAIWVVWGLGSALLVVLGFAATTLIAVLRRRASAPATPSASPAAAR
;
A
#
# COMPACT_ATOMS: atom_id res chain seq x y z
N MET A 1 8.94 2.14 28.17
CA MET A 1 8.51 1.09 27.23
C MET A 1 7.39 1.54 26.29
N PHE A 2 6.37 2.26 26.76
CA PHE A 2 5.28 2.76 25.90
C PHE A 2 5.73 3.54 24.66
N TYR A 3 6.75 4.41 24.77
CA TYR A 3 7.31 5.13 23.61
C TYR A 3 7.98 4.20 22.60
N ALA A 4 8.74 3.21 23.07
CA ALA A 4 9.40 2.23 22.20
C ALA A 4 8.39 1.34 21.47
N LEU A 5 7.33 0.91 22.17
CA LEU A 5 6.27 0.10 21.57
C LEU A 5 5.44 0.91 20.55
N GLY A 6 5.17 2.20 20.84
CA GLY A 6 4.51 3.12 19.92
C GLY A 6 5.32 3.36 18.65
N TRP A 7 6.63 3.62 18.80
CA TRP A 7 7.52 3.77 17.64
C TRP A 7 7.71 2.46 16.87
N LEU A 8 7.78 1.30 17.53
CA LEU A 8 7.81 0.01 16.87
C LEU A 8 6.58 -0.19 15.98
N PHE A 9 5.39 0.16 16.48
CA PHE A 9 4.16 0.11 15.70
C PHE A 9 4.20 1.06 14.50
N VAL A 10 4.62 2.32 14.68
CA VAL A 10 4.77 3.28 13.57
C VAL A 10 5.77 2.78 12.52
N LEU A 11 6.91 2.21 12.94
CA LEU A 11 7.90 1.65 12.03
C LEU A 11 7.38 0.41 11.30
N ALA A 12 6.60 -0.45 11.96
CA ALA A 12 5.95 -1.58 11.30
C ALA A 12 4.93 -1.12 10.24
N LEU A 13 4.12 -0.09 10.55
CA LEU A 13 3.21 0.52 9.58
C LEU A 13 3.96 1.16 8.43
N LEU A 14 5.07 1.86 8.69
CA LEU A 14 5.91 2.47 7.67
C LEU A 14 6.55 1.41 6.77
N ALA A 15 7.01 0.30 7.34
CA ALA A 15 7.55 -0.83 6.60
C ALA A 15 6.48 -1.44 5.70
N LEU A 16 5.27 -1.69 6.23
CA LEU A 16 4.16 -2.23 5.46
C LEU A 16 3.71 -1.28 4.35
N TRP A 17 3.60 0.02 4.64
CA TRP A 17 3.29 1.06 3.68
C TRP A 17 4.32 1.13 2.55
N SER A 18 5.60 1.12 2.91
CA SER A 18 6.70 1.11 1.95
C SER A 18 6.67 -0.15 1.09
N LEU A 19 6.47 -1.31 1.70
CA LEU A 19 6.36 -2.58 0.97
C LEU A 19 5.19 -2.55 -0.02
N GLY A 20 4.04 -2.02 0.37
CA GLY A 20 2.88 -1.85 -0.51
C GLY A 20 3.16 -0.91 -1.68
N ALA A 21 3.75 0.25 -1.42
CA ALA A 21 4.10 1.22 -2.47
C ALA A 21 5.11 0.65 -3.48
N TRP A 22 6.15 -0.03 -2.99
CA TRP A 22 7.15 -0.67 -3.85
C TRP A 22 6.60 -1.88 -4.62
N ALA A 23 5.71 -2.68 -4.01
CA ALA A 23 5.05 -3.77 -4.71
C ALA A 23 4.19 -3.26 -5.88
N LEU A 24 3.38 -2.21 -5.65
CA LEU A 24 2.58 -1.58 -6.70
C LEU A 24 3.47 -0.98 -7.80
N HIS A 25 4.56 -0.31 -7.41
CA HIS A 25 5.53 0.22 -8.36
C HIS A 25 6.16 -0.89 -9.22
N ALA A 26 6.59 -2.00 -8.60
CA ALA A 26 7.19 -3.12 -9.31
C ALA A 26 6.22 -3.80 -10.28
N ILE A 27 4.96 -4.00 -9.87
CA ILE A 27 3.90 -4.53 -10.74
C ILE A 27 3.72 -3.61 -11.94
N ALA A 28 3.59 -2.30 -11.70
CA ALA A 28 3.37 -1.35 -12.77
C ALA A 28 4.58 -1.19 -13.70
N ALA A 29 5.81 -1.22 -13.17
CA ALA A 29 7.02 -1.24 -13.99
C ALA A 29 7.11 -2.52 -14.83
N TRP A 30 6.76 -3.67 -14.25
CA TRP A 30 6.71 -4.95 -14.95
C TRP A 30 5.67 -4.94 -16.07
N THR A 31 4.45 -4.42 -15.82
CA THR A 31 3.41 -4.34 -16.85
C THR A 31 3.80 -3.43 -18.00
N VAL A 32 4.42 -2.28 -17.73
CA VAL A 32 4.92 -1.37 -18.78
C VAL A 32 6.02 -2.06 -19.60
N ALA A 33 6.98 -2.72 -18.95
CA ALA A 33 8.06 -3.44 -19.64
C ALA A 33 7.54 -4.58 -20.53
N HIS A 34 6.42 -5.21 -20.17
CA HIS A 34 5.80 -6.29 -20.93
C HIS A 34 4.59 -5.82 -21.75
N ALA A 35 4.31 -4.52 -21.80
CA ALA A 35 3.12 -3.97 -22.43
C ALA A 35 3.02 -4.34 -23.91
N GLY A 36 4.14 -4.37 -24.64
CA GLY A 36 4.16 -4.81 -26.04
C GLY A 36 3.80 -6.30 -26.22
N ALA A 37 4.26 -7.17 -25.31
CA ALA A 37 3.87 -8.58 -25.30
C ALA A 37 2.39 -8.76 -24.92
N LEU A 38 1.88 -7.91 -24.02
CA LEU A 38 0.47 -7.90 -23.61
C LEU A 38 -0.46 -7.34 -24.70
N ALA A 39 -0.01 -6.33 -25.45
CA ALA A 39 -0.76 -5.64 -26.51
C ALA A 39 -0.83 -6.41 -27.83
N GLY A 40 0.17 -7.24 -28.14
CA GLY A 40 0.20 -8.04 -29.36
C GLY A 40 -0.88 -9.14 -29.43
N GLY A 41 -1.78 -9.22 -28.44
CA GLY A 41 -2.82 -10.26 -28.31
C GLY A 41 -2.25 -11.64 -27.95
N SER A 42 -1.07 -11.98 -28.45
CA SER A 42 -0.42 -13.28 -28.26
C SER A 42 0.07 -13.49 -26.84
N GLY A 43 0.63 -12.51 -26.13
CA GLY A 43 1.19 -12.73 -24.79
C GLY A 43 0.14 -13.02 -23.71
N VAL A 44 -0.99 -12.30 -23.72
CA VAL A 44 -2.11 -12.55 -22.79
C VAL A 44 -2.86 -13.81 -23.21
N ALA A 45 -3.17 -13.97 -24.50
CA ALA A 45 -3.90 -15.15 -24.98
C ALA A 45 -3.06 -16.43 -24.91
N GLN A 46 -1.73 -16.40 -25.07
CA GLN A 46 -0.85 -17.56 -24.87
C GLN A 46 -0.59 -17.84 -23.39
N GLY A 47 -0.55 -16.82 -22.54
CA GLY A 47 -0.39 -16.99 -21.09
C GLY A 47 -1.66 -17.49 -20.38
N LEU A 48 -2.85 -17.11 -20.89
CA LEU A 48 -4.15 -17.61 -20.40
C LEU A 48 -4.63 -18.86 -21.15
N ARG A 49 -4.06 -19.19 -22.32
CA ARG A 49 -4.35 -20.46 -22.97
C ARG A 49 -3.92 -21.59 -22.06
N VAL A 50 -4.80 -22.59 -21.97
CA VAL A 50 -4.46 -23.86 -21.35
C VAL A 50 -3.24 -24.41 -22.09
N PRO A 51 -2.11 -24.62 -21.40
CA PRO A 51 -0.92 -25.16 -22.03
C PRO A 51 -1.22 -26.54 -22.64
N ASP A 52 -0.57 -26.90 -23.75
CA ASP A 52 -0.86 -28.16 -24.45
C ASP A 52 -0.72 -29.41 -23.57
N TRP A 53 0.15 -29.35 -22.55
CA TRP A 53 0.31 -30.42 -21.57
C TRP A 53 -0.85 -30.53 -20.57
N LEU A 54 -1.58 -29.45 -20.35
CA LEU A 54 -2.74 -29.36 -19.46
C LEU A 54 -4.06 -29.53 -20.24
N ALA A 55 -4.05 -29.36 -21.56
CA ALA A 55 -5.22 -29.50 -22.43
C ALA A 55 -5.98 -30.83 -22.27
N PRO A 56 -5.32 -32.00 -22.08
CA PRO A 56 -6.04 -33.26 -21.85
C PRO A 56 -6.76 -33.35 -20.50
N TRP A 57 -6.37 -32.50 -19.53
CA TRP A 57 -6.84 -32.54 -18.14
C TRP A 57 -7.84 -31.42 -17.82
N VAL A 58 -8.04 -30.48 -18.75
CA VAL A 58 -8.98 -29.36 -18.58
C VAL A 58 -10.24 -29.65 -19.38
N PRO A 59 -11.41 -29.69 -18.73
CA PRO A 59 -12.64 -29.91 -19.44
C PRO A 59 -13.00 -28.65 -20.27
N PRO A 60 -13.62 -28.82 -21.46
CA PRO A 60 -13.70 -27.78 -22.49
C PRO A 60 -14.52 -26.54 -22.08
N GLU A 61 -15.40 -26.67 -21.09
CA GLU A 61 -16.18 -25.58 -20.51
C GLU A 61 -15.27 -24.62 -19.74
N PHE A 62 -14.23 -25.14 -19.10
CA PHE A 62 -13.22 -24.33 -18.42
C PHE A 62 -12.34 -23.56 -19.40
N ALA A 63 -11.92 -24.20 -20.49
CA ALA A 63 -11.13 -23.56 -21.54
C ALA A 63 -11.90 -22.41 -22.20
N SER A 64 -13.19 -22.63 -22.52
CA SER A 64 -14.05 -21.59 -23.09
C SER A 64 -14.41 -20.47 -22.10
N ALA A 65 -14.52 -20.77 -20.80
CA ALA A 65 -14.68 -19.75 -19.75
C ALA A 65 -13.45 -18.85 -19.65
N LEU A 66 -12.25 -19.41 -19.74
CA LEU A 66 -11.00 -18.63 -19.76
C LEU A 66 -10.88 -17.75 -21.01
N ASP A 67 -11.20 -18.28 -22.19
CA ASP A 67 -11.22 -17.49 -23.42
C ASP A 67 -12.26 -16.36 -23.35
N SER A 68 -13.44 -16.63 -22.79
CA SER A 68 -14.49 -15.62 -22.59
C SER A 68 -14.04 -14.52 -21.61
N MET A 69 -13.35 -14.91 -20.53
CA MET A 69 -12.79 -13.98 -19.57
C MET A 69 -11.67 -13.13 -20.20
N ALA A 70 -10.81 -13.74 -21.01
CA ALA A 70 -9.76 -13.05 -21.76
C ALA A 70 -10.34 -12.05 -22.76
N ALA A 71 -11.38 -12.45 -23.50
CA ALA A 71 -12.09 -11.57 -24.43
C ALA A 71 -12.78 -10.41 -23.72
N ALA A 72 -13.36 -10.64 -22.54
CA ALA A 72 -13.97 -9.59 -21.72
C ALA A 72 -12.94 -8.58 -21.19
N LEU A 73 -11.71 -9.02 -20.93
CA LEU A 73 -10.60 -8.19 -20.46
C LEU A 73 -9.89 -7.41 -21.58
N GLY A 74 -10.01 -7.85 -22.84
CA GLY A 74 -9.35 -7.23 -24.00
C GLY A 74 -9.50 -5.70 -24.06
N PRO A 75 -10.73 -5.15 -24.01
CA PRO A 75 -10.94 -3.70 -24.05
C PRO A 75 -10.32 -2.95 -22.86
N ALA A 76 -10.31 -3.55 -21.66
CA ALA A 76 -9.69 -2.95 -20.49
C ALA A 76 -8.16 -2.88 -20.63
N ILE A 77 -7.57 -3.93 -21.20
CA ILE A 77 -6.14 -4.01 -21.48
C ILE A 77 -5.74 -2.97 -22.54
N GLU A 78 -6.49 -2.86 -23.63
CA GLU A 78 -6.26 -1.84 -24.68
C GLU A 78 -6.38 -0.42 -24.13
N THR A 79 -7.41 -0.17 -23.31
CA THR A 79 -7.58 1.11 -22.64
C THR A 79 -6.34 1.41 -21.80
N LEU A 80 -5.92 0.49 -20.94
CA LEU A 80 -4.76 0.65 -20.05
C LEU A 80 -3.45 0.90 -20.84
N LEU A 81 -3.27 0.21 -21.96
CA LEU A 81 -2.15 0.41 -22.90
C LEU A 81 -2.17 1.78 -23.56
N GLY A 82 -3.34 2.34 -23.85
CA GLY A 82 -3.48 3.72 -24.34
C GLY A 82 -2.94 4.76 -23.34
N TRP A 83 -3.00 4.47 -22.04
CA TRP A 83 -2.42 5.33 -20.99
C TRP A 83 -0.94 5.06 -20.71
N ALA A 84 -0.34 3.98 -21.26
CA ALA A 84 1.03 3.59 -20.98
C ALA A 84 2.08 4.69 -21.22
N PRO A 85 2.03 5.47 -22.33
CA PRO A 85 2.99 6.55 -22.55
C PRO A 85 2.89 7.67 -21.51
N ALA A 86 1.67 7.96 -21.02
CA ALA A 86 1.46 8.96 -19.97
C ALA A 86 1.94 8.45 -18.59
N LEU A 87 1.88 7.13 -18.37
CA LEU A 87 2.33 6.47 -17.15
C LEU A 87 3.86 6.38 -17.09
N GLU A 88 4.56 6.21 -18.21
CA GLU A 88 6.01 5.97 -18.24
C GLU A 88 6.83 7.07 -17.51
N GLY A 89 6.42 8.34 -17.63
CA GLY A 89 7.04 9.46 -16.89
C GLY A 89 6.35 9.82 -15.58
N GLY A 90 5.02 9.82 -15.54
CA GLY A 90 4.24 10.32 -14.41
C GLY A 90 4.12 9.35 -13.24
N LEU A 91 4.17 8.03 -13.51
CA LEU A 91 3.92 7.00 -12.52
C LEU A 91 5.02 6.96 -11.46
N SER A 92 6.29 7.11 -11.84
CA SER A 92 7.40 7.19 -10.89
C SER A 92 7.24 8.38 -9.94
N VAL A 93 6.95 9.56 -10.49
CA VAL A 93 6.71 10.78 -9.68
C VAL A 93 5.52 10.60 -8.75
N ALA A 94 4.41 10.04 -9.25
CA ALA A 94 3.21 9.78 -8.46
C ALA A 94 3.49 8.80 -7.30
N ILE A 95 4.23 7.71 -7.55
CA ILE A 95 4.65 6.77 -6.51
C ILE A 95 5.51 7.46 -5.45
N TRP A 96 6.48 8.29 -5.84
CA TRP A 96 7.31 9.03 -4.89
C TRP A 96 6.49 9.99 -4.03
N VAL A 97 5.53 10.70 -4.64
CA VAL A 97 4.63 11.62 -3.92
C VAL A 97 3.74 10.87 -2.94
N VAL A 98 3.08 9.79 -3.37
CA VAL A 98 2.20 8.98 -2.52
C VAL A 98 2.98 8.34 -1.38
N TRP A 99 4.12 7.71 -1.69
CA TRP A 99 4.98 7.08 -0.71
C TRP A 99 5.50 8.11 0.31
N GLY A 100 6.01 9.25 -0.17
CA GLY A 100 6.55 10.32 0.66
C GLY A 100 5.49 10.96 1.56
N LEU A 101 4.31 11.25 1.01
CA LEU A 101 3.19 11.80 1.78
C LEU A 101 2.73 10.83 2.87
N GLY A 102 2.53 9.55 2.53
CA GLY A 102 2.16 8.53 3.51
C GLY A 102 3.23 8.34 4.59
N SER A 103 4.50 8.36 4.21
CA SER A 103 5.62 8.27 5.17
C SER A 103 5.65 9.47 6.11
N ALA A 104 5.48 10.69 5.59
CA ALA A 104 5.42 11.90 6.40
C ALA A 104 4.24 11.87 7.39
N LEU A 105 3.05 11.45 6.94
CA LEU A 105 1.86 11.30 7.78
C LEU A 105 2.10 10.30 8.93
N LEU A 106 2.71 9.14 8.65
CA LEU A 106 3.03 8.15 9.66
C LEU A 106 4.05 8.66 10.69
N VAL A 107 5.07 9.41 10.24
CA VAL A 107 6.05 10.01 11.16
C VAL A 107 5.40 11.07 12.04
N VAL A 108 4.57 11.95 11.46
CA VAL A 108 3.78 12.95 12.23
C VAL A 108 2.89 12.26 13.26
N LEU A 109 2.25 11.15 12.90
CA LEU A 109 1.45 10.34 13.83
C LEU A 109 2.29 9.80 14.99
N GLY A 110 3.51 9.32 14.73
CA GLY A 110 4.45 8.87 15.77
C GLY A 110 4.84 9.97 16.75
N PHE A 111 5.10 11.17 16.24
CA PHE A 111 5.37 12.34 17.09
C PHE A 111 4.13 12.76 17.89
N ALA A 112 2.95 12.81 17.27
CA ALA A 112 1.70 13.16 17.93
C ALA A 112 1.34 12.17 19.06
N ALA A 113 1.53 10.86 18.83
CA ALA A 113 1.34 9.85 19.87
C ALA A 113 2.34 10.04 21.03
N THR A 114 3.60 10.33 20.70
CA THR A 114 4.66 10.57 21.70
C THR A 114 4.35 11.80 22.56
N THR A 115 3.94 12.92 21.95
CA THR A 115 3.60 14.16 22.68
C THR A 115 2.36 13.97 23.54
N LEU A 116 1.32 13.29 23.03
CA LEU A 116 0.12 12.97 23.81
C LEU A 116 0.46 12.14 25.05
N ILE A 117 1.24 11.07 24.91
CA ILE A 117 1.68 10.24 26.04
C ILE A 117 2.47 11.09 27.05
N ALA A 118 3.34 11.98 26.58
CA ALA A 118 4.11 12.87 27.46
C ALA A 118 3.21 13.84 28.25
N VAL A 119 2.21 14.46 27.60
CA VAL A 119 1.27 15.37 28.25
C VAL A 119 0.39 14.64 29.27
N LEU A 120 -0.13 13.47 28.93
CA LEU A 120 -0.96 12.67 29.83
C LEU A 120 -0.18 12.22 31.06
N ARG A 121 1.09 11.80 30.90
CA ARG A 121 1.96 11.45 32.03
C ARG A 121 2.27 12.65 32.91
N ARG A 122 2.51 13.83 32.33
CA ARG A 122 2.71 15.07 33.10
C ARG A 122 1.48 15.42 33.94
N ARG A 123 0.27 15.25 33.40
CA ARG A 123 -0.99 15.48 34.13
C ARG A 123 -1.18 14.48 35.28
N ALA A 124 -0.85 13.21 35.06
CA ALA A 124 -0.97 12.17 36.08
C ALA A 124 0.05 12.31 37.22
N SER A 125 1.20 12.95 36.97
CA SER A 125 2.26 13.17 37.97
C SER A 125 2.19 14.54 38.65
N ALA A 126 1.18 15.37 38.35
CA ALA A 126 1.00 16.65 39.03
C ALA A 126 0.68 16.39 40.52
N PRO A 127 1.49 16.91 41.47
CA PRO A 127 1.19 16.75 42.89
C PRO A 127 -0.16 17.35 43.22
N ALA A 128 -0.96 16.70 44.06
CA ALA A 128 -2.08 17.36 44.70
C ALA A 128 -1.53 18.59 45.43
N THR A 129 -2.00 19.79 45.08
CA THR A 129 -1.71 21.02 45.82
C THR A 129 -1.94 20.74 47.30
N PRO A 130 -0.96 20.98 48.20
CA PRO A 130 -1.19 20.83 49.62
C PRO A 130 -2.34 21.78 49.96
N SER A 131 -3.45 21.24 50.45
CA SER A 131 -4.47 22.05 51.09
C SER A 131 -3.76 22.78 52.23
N ALA A 132 -3.67 24.11 52.12
CA ALA A 132 -3.23 24.95 53.22
C ALA A 132 -4.16 24.65 54.41
N SER A 133 -3.67 23.86 55.36
CA SER A 133 -4.33 23.65 56.63
C SER A 133 -4.31 24.98 57.37
N PRO A 134 -5.47 25.58 57.73
CA PRO A 134 -5.49 26.75 58.58
C PRO A 134 -5.19 26.29 60.01
N ALA A 135 -3.90 26.15 60.32
CA ALA A 135 -3.45 26.08 61.70
C ALA A 135 -3.18 27.50 62.20
N ALA A 136 -3.88 27.86 63.28
CA ALA A 136 -3.66 28.98 64.20
C ALA A 136 -4.31 30.35 63.88
N ALA A 137 -5.47 30.56 64.49
CA ALA A 137 -5.77 31.77 65.26
C ALA A 137 -6.55 31.29 66.51
N ARG A 138 -5.80 31.03 67.60
CA ARG A 138 -5.85 31.78 68.88
C ARG A 138 -7.19 31.70 69.60
#